data_AF-A0A538E0T7-F1
#
_entry.id   AF-A0A538E0T7-F1
#
_cell.length_a   1.000
_cell.length_b   1.000
_cell.length_c   1.000
_cell.angle_alpha   90.00
_cell.angle_beta   90.00
_cell.angle_gamma   90.00
#
_symmetry.space_group_name_H-M   'P 1'
#
loop_
_entity.id
_entity.type
_entity.pdbx_description
1 polymer ?
#
loop_
_entity_poly.entity_id
_entity_poly.type
_entity_poly.pdbx_seq_one_letter_code
_entity_poly.pdbx_strand_id
1 'polypeptide(L)'
;MGYALFNVSLTLGWLVLLYRRRDPAYHRLRRACLLAHVGAQPVFLLFPTAPPRALDGFVDTLSEVSGFDLEHPLLVRLYNPVAAMPSLHVAFAVVTGVAIAEGSES
;
A
#
# COMPACT_ATOMS: atom_id res chain seq x y z
N MET A 1 11.00 -5.68 -2.00
CA MET A 1 10.44 -5.21 -3.30
C MET A 1 9.47 -6.19 -3.96
N GLY A 2 9.74 -7.49 -4.01
CA GLY A 2 8.87 -8.46 -4.72
C GLY A 2 7.40 -8.48 -4.28
N TYR A 3 7.12 -8.47 -2.97
CA TYR A 3 5.76 -8.51 -2.44
C TYR A 3 4.88 -7.32 -2.89
N ALA A 4 5.39 -6.09 -2.71
CA ALA A 4 4.63 -4.87 -3.03
C ALA A 4 4.27 -4.81 -4.52
N LEU A 5 5.26 -5.10 -5.38
CA LEU A 5 5.05 -5.16 -6.82
C LEU A 5 4.01 -6.23 -7.18
N PHE A 6 4.13 -7.43 -6.63
CA PHE A 6 3.17 -8.51 -6.87
C PHE A 6 1.75 -8.13 -6.46
N ASN A 7 1.57 -7.58 -5.25
CA ASN A 7 0.28 -7.17 -4.72
C ASN A 7 -0.45 -6.14 -5.61
N VAL A 8 0.26 -5.08 -6.00
CA VAL A 8 -0.30 -4.03 -6.85
C VAL A 8 -0.54 -4.57 -8.26
N SER A 9 0.39 -5.35 -8.81
CA SER A 9 0.27 -5.93 -10.15
C SER A 9 -0.91 -6.91 -10.23
N LEU A 10 -1.12 -7.72 -9.20
CA LEU A 10 -2.24 -8.65 -9.13
C LEU A 10 -3.58 -7.89 -9.11
N THR A 11 -3.68 -6.85 -8.28
CA THR A 11 -4.88 -6.00 -8.18
C THR A 11 -5.19 -5.32 -9.52
N LEU A 12 -4.18 -4.71 -10.15
CA LEU A 12 -4.33 -4.07 -11.45
C LEU A 12 -4.67 -5.07 -12.56
N GLY A 13 -4.00 -6.22 -12.57
CA GLY A 13 -4.26 -7.30 -13.53
C GLY A 13 -5.71 -7.79 -13.45
N TRP A 14 -6.22 -7.98 -12.23
CA TRP A 14 -7.62 -8.39 -12.03
C TRP A 14 -8.62 -7.31 -12.48
N LEU A 15 -8.35 -6.04 -12.16
CA LEU A 15 -9.16 -4.91 -12.66
C LEU A 15 -9.19 -4.86 -14.19
N VAL A 16 -8.04 -5.03 -14.85
CA VAL A 16 -7.94 -5.05 -16.31
C VAL A 16 -8.72 -6.22 -16.91
N LEU A 17 -8.65 -7.40 -16.28
CA LEU A 17 -9.40 -8.58 -16.71
C LEU A 17 -10.91 -8.34 -16.64
N LEU A 18 -11.42 -7.88 -15.49
CA LEU A 18 -12.84 -7.57 -15.31
C LEU A 18 -13.32 -6.49 -16.29
N TYR A 19 -12.52 -5.44 -16.49
CA TYR A 19 -12.81 -4.39 -17.46
C TYR A 19 -12.94 -4.93 -18.90
N ARG A 20 -11.99 -5.76 -19.33
CA ARG A 20 -12.01 -6.37 -20.68
C ARG A 20 -13.20 -7.29 -20.89
N ARG A 21 -13.65 -7.98 -19.83
CA ARG A 21 -14.85 -8.82 -19.85
C ARG A 21 -16.16 -8.04 -19.74
N ARG A 22 -16.11 -6.72 -19.52
CA ARG A 22 -17.27 -5.88 -19.16
C ARG A 22 -18.04 -6.44 -17.97
N ASP A 23 -17.32 -7.04 -17.03
CA ASP A 23 -17.90 -7.65 -15.86
C ASP A 23 -18.42 -6.57 -14.90
N PRO A 24 -19.68 -6.62 -14.44
CA PRO A 24 -20.22 -5.67 -13.45
C PRO A 24 -19.39 -5.57 -12.16
N ALA A 25 -18.69 -6.64 -11.76
CA ALA A 25 -17.82 -6.68 -10.60
C ALA A 25 -16.64 -5.70 -10.69
N TYR A 26 -16.26 -5.27 -11.90
CA TYR A 26 -15.23 -4.23 -12.10
C TYR A 26 -15.51 -2.98 -11.26
N HIS A 27 -16.77 -2.51 -11.24
CA HIS A 27 -17.14 -1.31 -10.51
C HIS A 27 -17.06 -1.50 -8.99
N ARG A 28 -17.39 -2.69 -8.49
CA ARG A 28 -17.28 -3.05 -7.06
C ARG A 28 -15.82 -3.02 -6.63
N LEU A 29 -14.95 -3.74 -7.34
CA LEU A 29 -13.52 -3.80 -7.03
C LEU A 29 -12.85 -2.42 -7.14
N ARG A 30 -13.12 -1.67 -8.22
CA ARG A 30 -12.57 -0.33 -8.41
C ARG A 30 -12.93 0.60 -7.26
N ARG A 31 -14.19 0.59 -6.82
CA ARG A 31 -14.66 1.40 -5.69
C ARG A 31 -14.00 0.98 -4.39
N ALA A 32 -13.87 -0.32 -4.12
CA ALA A 32 -13.21 -0.83 -2.93
C ALA A 32 -11.73 -0.39 -2.86
N CYS A 33 -10.98 -0.49 -3.96
CA CYS A 33 -9.59 -0.01 -4.01
C CYS A 33 -9.49 1.51 -3.76
N LEU A 34 -10.38 2.30 -4.38
CA LEU A 34 -10.42 3.75 -4.17
C LEU A 34 -10.74 4.12 -2.72
N LEU A 35 -11.73 3.46 -2.12
CA LEU A 35 -12.11 3.68 -0.72
C LEU A 35 -10.99 3.27 0.24
N ALA A 36 -10.32 2.14 -0.01
CA ALA A 36 -9.17 1.71 0.79
C ALA A 36 -8.03 2.73 0.72
N HIS A 37 -7.74 3.27 -0.48
CA HIS A 37 -6.68 4.25 -0.65
C HIS A 37 -7.01 5.59 0.01
N VAL A 38 -8.18 6.15 -0.29
CA VAL A 38 -8.62 7.45 0.26
C VAL A 38 -8.84 7.35 1.76
N GLY A 39 -9.41 6.24 2.25
CA GLY A 39 -9.66 6.01 3.68
C GLY A 39 -8.38 5.89 4.52
N ALA A 40 -7.25 5.51 3.90
CA ALA A 40 -5.96 5.49 4.58
C ALA A 40 -5.36 6.89 4.77
N GLN A 41 -5.68 7.85 3.89
CA GLN A 41 -5.09 9.21 3.92
C GLN A 41 -5.35 9.97 5.23
N PRO A 42 -6.57 10.01 5.80
CA PRO A 42 -6.80 10.66 7.09
C PRO A 42 -5.91 10.13 8.21
N VAL A 43 -5.69 8.82 8.26
CA VAL A 43 -4.82 8.21 9.28
C VAL A 43 -3.36 8.61 9.05
N PHE A 44 -2.90 8.58 7.80
CA PHE A 44 -1.54 9.03 7.45
C PHE A 44 -1.29 10.50 7.79
N LEU A 45 -2.31 11.35 7.67
CA LEU A 45 -2.18 12.78 7.94
C LEU A 45 -2.31 13.11 9.43
N LEU A 46 -3.20 12.42 10.15
CA LEU A 46 -3.52 12.74 11.56
C LEU A 46 -2.59 12.04 12.56
N PHE A 47 -2.01 10.89 12.19
CA PHE A 47 -1.14 10.11 13.06
C PHE A 47 0.22 9.89 12.39
N PRO A 48 1.07 10.92 12.29
CA PRO A 48 2.45 10.73 11.87
C PRO A 48 3.17 9.88 12.92
N THR A 49 3.30 8.59 12.66
CA THR A 49 4.06 7.66 13.50
C THR A 49 5.55 7.96 13.36
N ALA A 50 6.05 8.93 14.14
CA ALA A 50 7.48 9.25 14.23
C ALA A 50 8.24 7.94 14.45
N PRO A 51 9.08 7.50 13.48
CA PRO A 51 9.73 6.22 13.59
C PRO A 51 10.75 6.28 14.74
N PRO A 52 10.84 5.26 15.63
CA PRO A 52 11.72 5.29 16.80
C PRO A 52 13.20 5.55 16.51
N ARG A 53 13.64 5.32 15.27
CA ARG A 53 15.00 5.66 14.78
C ARG A 53 15.32 7.17 14.82
N ALA A 54 14.30 8.04 14.85
CA ALA A 54 14.46 9.49 14.97
C ALA A 54 14.58 9.97 16.44
N LEU A 55 14.59 9.05 17.41
CA LEU A 55 14.76 9.36 18.84
C LEU A 55 16.21 9.17 19.27
N ASP A 56 16.71 10.07 20.11
CA ASP A 56 18.04 9.94 20.71
C ASP A 56 18.13 8.63 21.53
N GLY A 57 19.23 7.89 21.32
CA GLY A 57 19.49 6.61 21.98
C GLY A 57 19.10 5.36 21.19
N PHE A 58 18.52 5.51 19.99
CA PHE A 58 18.28 4.41 19.06
C PHE A 58 19.26 4.44 17.88
N VAL A 59 19.76 3.28 17.47
CA VAL A 59 20.66 3.14 16.31
C VAL A 59 19.82 2.91 15.05
N ASP A 60 20.00 3.76 14.03
CA ASP A 60 19.41 3.54 12.71
C ASP A 60 20.21 2.50 11.92
N THR A 61 19.87 1.23 12.18
CA THR A 61 20.50 0.09 11.50
C THR A 61 20.25 0.08 10.00
N LEU A 62 19.22 0.78 9.50
CA LEU A 62 18.97 0.87 8.07
C LEU A 62 20.03 1.77 7.41
N SER A 63 20.32 2.93 7.99
CA SER A 63 21.41 3.79 7.55
C SER A 63 22.77 3.10 7.68
N GLU A 64 23.07 2.50 8.83
CA GLU A 64 24.38 1.87 9.09
C GLU A 64 24.65 0.62 8.24
N VAL A 65 23.68 -0.28 8.10
CA VAL A 65 23.91 -1.60 7.47
C VAL A 65 23.61 -1.58 5.99
N SER A 66 22.56 -0.85 5.57
CA SER A 66 22.15 -0.83 4.15
C SER A 66 22.70 0.35 3.37
N GLY A 67 23.27 1.36 4.05
CA GLY A 67 23.73 2.60 3.43
C GLY A 67 22.60 3.46 2.85
N PHE A 68 21.34 3.08 3.09
CA PHE A 68 20.16 3.82 2.65
C PHE A 68 19.65 4.70 3.78
N ASP A 69 19.88 6.00 3.62
CA ASP A 69 19.29 7.03 4.47
C ASP A 69 17.86 7.34 4.00
N LEU A 70 16.86 6.88 4.76
CA LEU A 70 15.45 7.19 4.51
C LEU A 70 15.07 8.63 4.87
N GLU A 71 15.93 9.35 5.59
CA GLU A 71 15.73 10.76 5.97
C GLU A 71 16.33 11.72 4.94
N HIS A 72 16.99 11.19 3.90
CA HIS A 72 17.56 12.00 2.84
C HIS A 72 16.49 12.95 2.24
N PRO A 73 16.77 14.27 2.12
CA PRO A 73 15.76 15.28 1.76
C PRO A 73 14.98 14.99 0.48
N LEU A 74 15.61 14.32 -0.49
CA LEU A 74 14.98 13.90 -1.75
C LEU A 74 13.98 12.74 -1.56
N LEU A 75 14.24 11.80 -0.65
CA LEU A 75 13.36 10.66 -0.39
C LEU A 75 12.17 11.09 0.45
N VAL A 76 12.36 11.94 1.46
CA VAL A 76 11.28 12.51 2.28
C VAL A 76 10.29 13.33 1.45
N ARG A 77 10.74 13.90 0.32
CA ARG A 77 9.89 14.67 -0.59
C ARG A 77 9.08 13.81 -1.56
N LEU A 78 9.53 12.58 -1.84
CA LEU A 78 8.87 11.61 -2.73
C LEU A 78 8.03 10.58 -1.96
N TYR A 79 8.35 10.37 -0.69
CA TYR A 79 7.77 9.36 0.18
C TYR A 79 7.77 9.89 1.61
N ASN A 80 6.70 9.64 2.36
CA ASN A 80 6.65 10.00 3.77
C ASN A 80 7.32 8.89 4.63
N PRO A 81 8.54 9.10 5.16
CA PRO A 81 9.27 8.08 5.94
C PRO A 81 8.64 7.74 7.28
N VAL A 82 7.63 8.53 7.68
CA VAL A 82 6.88 8.46 8.92
C VAL A 82 5.52 7.75 8.71
N ALA A 83 5.05 7.63 7.47
CA ALA A 83 3.77 7.01 7.13
C ALA A 83 3.90 5.48 7.04
N ALA A 84 3.90 4.82 8.19
CA ALA A 84 4.00 3.36 8.27
C ALA A 84 2.63 2.65 8.26
N MET A 85 1.57 3.31 8.72
CA MET A 85 0.25 2.69 8.94
C MET A 85 -0.90 3.60 8.49
N PRO A 86 -2.00 3.02 7.97
CA PRO A 86 -2.28 1.59 7.80
C PRO A 86 -1.64 0.99 6.54
N SER A 87 -1.39 -0.33 6.55
CA SER A 87 -0.78 -1.03 5.39
C SER A 87 -1.75 -1.14 4.22
N LEU A 88 -1.53 -0.31 3.20
CA LEU A 88 -2.35 -0.27 1.99
C LEU A 88 -2.24 -1.55 1.16
N HIS A 89 -1.08 -2.22 1.19
CA HIS A 89 -0.89 -3.52 0.54
C HIS A 89 -1.74 -4.62 1.16
N VAL A 90 -1.89 -4.62 2.49
CA VAL A 90 -2.77 -5.56 3.18
C VAL A 90 -4.22 -5.30 2.80
N ALA A 91 -4.64 -4.02 2.79
CA ALA A 91 -5.99 -3.66 2.36
C ALA A 91 -6.27 -4.12 0.92
N PHE A 92 -5.33 -3.91 -0.01
CA PHE A 92 -5.46 -4.38 -1.39
C PHE A 92 -5.42 -5.90 -1.51
N ALA A 93 -4.61 -6.60 -0.70
CA ALA A 93 -4.59 -8.05 -0.68
C ALA A 93 -5.97 -8.64 -0.30
N VAL A 94 -6.61 -8.07 0.74
CA VAL A 94 -7.93 -8.50 1.19
C VAL A 94 -8.98 -8.22 0.11
N VAL A 95 -9.04 -6.98 -0.39
CA VAL A 95 -10.02 -6.57 -1.40
C VAL A 95 -9.90 -7.39 -2.69
N THR A 96 -8.67 -7.58 -3.19
CA THR A 96 -8.42 -8.36 -4.40
C THR A 96 -8.67 -9.84 -4.18
N GLY A 97 -8.27 -10.40 -3.03
CA GLY A 97 -8.50 -11.80 -2.69
C GLY A 97 -9.99 -12.15 -2.61
N VAL A 98 -10.79 -11.31 -1.95
CA VAL A 98 -12.25 -11.47 -1.90
C VAL A 98 -12.86 -11.40 -3.30
N ALA A 99 -12.45 -10.43 -4.12
CA ALA A 99 -12.98 -10.31 -5.48
C ALA A 99 -12.63 -11.49 -6.39
N ILE A 100 -11.47 -12.13 -6.19
CA ILE A 100 -11.08 -13.35 -6.90
C ILE A 100 -11.92 -14.54 -6.40
N ALA A 101 -12.10 -14.67 -5.09
CA ALA A 101 -12.91 -15.74 -4.50
C ALA A 101 -14.36 -15.68 -4.99
N GLU A 102 -15.01 -14.51 -4.92
CA GLU A 102 -16.38 -14.31 -5.41
C GLU A 102 -16.53 -14.65 -6.90
N GLY A 103 -15.53 -14.34 -7.73
CA GLY A 103 -15.54 -14.65 -9.17
C GLY A 103 -15.20 -16.12 -9.49
N SER A 104 -14.73 -16.90 -8.51
CA SER A 104 -14.45 -18.33 -8.68
C SER A 104 -15.67 -19.21 -8.37
N GLU A 105 -16.66 -18.67 -7.66
CA GLU A 105 -17.89 -19.36 -7.29
C GLU A 105 -19.02 -19.17 -8.31
N SER A 106 -18.83 -18.30 -9.32
CA SER A 106 -19.77 -17.98 -10.41
C SER A 106 -19.49 -18.75 -11.69
#